data_AF-A0A1I2EVQ5-F1
#
_entry.id   AF-A0A1I2EVQ5-F1
#
_cell.length_a   1.000
_cell.length_b   1.000
_cell.length_c   1.000
_cell.angle_alpha   90.00
_cell.angle_beta   90.00
_cell.angle_gamma   90.00
#
_symmetry.space_group_name_H-M   'P 1'
#
loop_
_entity.id
_entity.type
_entity.pdbx_description
1 polymer ?
#
loop_
_entity_poly.entity_id
_entity_poly.type
_entity_poly.pdbx_seq_one_letter_code
_entity_poly.pdbx_strand_id
1 'polypeptide(L)'
;MNNVFGEPWIIRHTSYFSDPKAEPDELLNDATEWLQYAYNAIKLLAELVHERGSVDAHRLPIMLDGIAAFIEMGTRCATQAHLRLQWQQQPA
;
A
#
# COMPACT_ATOMS: atom_id res chain seq x y z
N MET A 1 2.89 -32.03 1.90
CA MET A 1 1.77 -31.09 1.67
C MET A 1 2.00 -29.92 2.59
N ASN A 2 2.55 -28.81 2.09
CA ASN A 2 2.91 -27.65 2.91
C ASN A 2 1.66 -26.79 3.16
N ASN A 3 1.33 -26.57 4.43
CA ASN A 3 0.31 -25.62 4.86
C ASN A 3 0.78 -24.20 4.53
N VAL A 4 0.31 -23.65 3.41
CA VAL A 4 0.51 -22.25 2.99
C VAL A 4 -0.74 -21.40 3.32
N PHE A 5 -1.49 -21.77 4.36
CA PHE A 5 -2.64 -21.01 4.85
C PHE A 5 -2.23 -20.33 6.15
N GLY A 6 -1.68 -19.12 6.06
CA GLY A 6 -1.35 -18.36 7.27
C GLY A 6 -0.42 -17.18 7.07
N GLU A 7 0.42 -17.20 6.04
CA GLU A 7 1.18 -15.99 5.70
C GLU A 7 0.33 -15.12 4.76
N PRO A 8 0.06 -13.85 5.13
CA PRO A 8 -0.68 -12.95 4.27
C PRO A 8 0.03 -12.87 2.93
N TRP A 9 -0.70 -13.21 1.87
CA TRP A 9 -0.20 -13.19 0.49
C TRP A 9 0.47 -11.86 0.11
N ILE A 10 0.05 -10.77 0.76
CA ILE A 10 0.63 -9.42 0.70
C ILE A 10 2.10 -9.37 1.17
N ILE A 11 2.48 -10.11 2.21
CA ILE A 11 3.82 -10.04 2.82
C ILE A 11 4.89 -10.72 1.93
N ARG A 12 4.50 -11.72 1.13
CA ARG A 12 5.43 -12.47 0.26
C ARG A 12 5.49 -12.00 -1.20
N HIS A 13 4.47 -11.32 -1.72
CA HIS A 13 4.33 -11.14 -3.18
C HIS A 13 4.07 -9.71 -3.66
N THR A 14 4.10 -8.67 -2.83
CA THR A 14 4.08 -7.29 -3.32
C THR A 14 5.46 -6.86 -3.83
N SER A 15 5.98 -7.59 -4.81
CA SER A 15 6.86 -6.98 -5.81
C SER A 15 5.97 -6.08 -6.68
N TYR A 16 5.49 -4.97 -6.12
CA TYR A 16 4.73 -4.00 -6.90
C TYR A 16 5.66 -3.44 -7.97
N PHE A 17 5.40 -3.86 -9.19
CA PHE A 17 6.10 -3.38 -10.36
C PHE A 17 5.24 -2.26 -10.92
N SER A 18 5.56 -1.02 -10.54
CA SER A 18 5.00 0.15 -11.19
C SER A 18 5.25 0.03 -12.69
N ASP A 19 4.22 0.25 -13.52
CA ASP A 19 4.38 0.15 -14.97
C ASP A 19 5.53 1.08 -15.41
N PRO A 20 6.60 0.55 -16.03
CA PRO A 20 7.72 1.35 -16.49
C PRO A 20 7.28 2.43 -17.50
N LYS A 21 6.10 2.27 -18.12
CA LYS A 21 5.52 3.24 -19.06
C LYS A 21 4.53 4.21 -18.43
N ALA A 22 4.19 4.08 -17.15
CA ALA A 22 3.22 4.97 -16.51
C ALA A 22 3.69 6.42 -16.51
N GLU A 23 2.85 7.34 -16.96
CA GLU A 23 3.14 8.77 -16.88
C GLU A 23 3.05 9.26 -15.42
N PRO A 24 3.68 10.41 -15.08
CA PRO A 24 3.70 10.91 -13.71
C PRO A 24 2.32 11.08 -13.08
N ASP A 25 1.30 11.47 -13.85
CA ASP A 25 -0.07 11.61 -13.39
C ASP A 25 -0.73 10.26 -13.07
N GLU A 26 -0.47 9.23 -13.88
CA GLU A 26 -0.92 7.86 -13.61
C GLU A 26 -0.31 7.33 -12.30
N LEU A 27 0.99 7.56 -12.09
CA LEU A 27 1.67 7.21 -10.84
C LEU A 27 1.12 7.98 -9.63
N LEU A 28 0.72 9.24 -9.78
CA LEU A 28 0.09 10.00 -8.70
C LEU A 28 -1.34 9.53 -8.40
N ASN A 29 -2.07 9.06 -9.41
CA ASN A 29 -3.37 8.42 -9.23
C ASN A 29 -3.23 7.11 -8.46
N ASP A 30 -2.29 6.25 -8.85
CA ASP A 30 -1.96 5.02 -8.12
C ASP A 30 -1.58 5.34 -6.66
N ALA A 31 -0.74 6.36 -6.45
CA ALA A 31 -0.35 6.78 -5.10
C ALA A 31 -1.57 7.16 -4.24
N THR A 32 -2.50 7.91 -4.84
CA THR A 32 -3.73 8.34 -4.19
C THR A 32 -4.61 7.15 -3.83
N GLU A 33 -4.76 6.19 -4.74
CA GLU A 33 -5.57 4.99 -4.53
C GLU A 33 -5.01 4.13 -3.38
N TRP A 34 -3.70 3.85 -3.39
CA TRP A 34 -3.06 3.07 -2.32
C TRP A 34 -3.19 3.73 -0.95
N LEU A 35 -3.00 5.06 -0.88
CA LEU A 35 -3.16 5.80 0.37
C LEU A 35 -4.61 5.83 0.85
N GLN A 36 -5.58 5.87 -0.08
CA GLN A 36 -7.00 5.79 0.26
C GLN A 36 -7.37 4.41 0.81
N TYR A 37 -6.82 3.33 0.27
CA TYR A 37 -6.99 1.99 0.84
C TYR A 37 -6.40 1.89 2.25
N ALA A 38 -5.19 2.42 2.46
CA ALA A 38 -4.59 2.48 3.80
C ALA A 38 -5.48 3.24 4.79
N TYR A 39 -5.96 4.42 4.40
CA TYR A 39 -6.84 5.25 5.23
C TYR A 39 -8.16 4.52 5.58
N ASN A 40 -8.82 3.91 4.59
CA ASN A 40 -10.06 3.17 4.80
C ASN A 40 -9.85 1.95 5.70
N ALA A 41 -8.73 1.23 5.53
CA ALA A 41 -8.38 0.10 6.39
C ALA A 41 -8.12 0.52 7.83
N ILE A 42 -7.48 1.67 8.06
CA ILE A 42 -7.30 2.26 9.41
C ILE A 42 -8.66 2.61 10.03
N LYS A 43 -9.58 3.21 9.27
CA LYS A 43 -10.93 3.55 9.74
C LYS A 43 -11.70 2.31 10.16
N LEU A 44 -11.70 1.28 9.32
CA LEU A 44 -12.34 -0.01 9.63
C LEU A 44 -11.74 -0.64 10.90
N LEU A 45 -10.41 -0.60 11.04
CA LEU A 45 -9.76 -1.12 12.24
C LEU A 45 -10.17 -0.35 13.50
N ALA A 46 -10.27 0.98 13.42
CA ALA A 46 -10.72 1.81 14.53
C ALA A 46 -12.18 1.53 14.90
N GLU A 47 -13.05 1.35 13.91
CA GLU A 47 -14.46 0.94 14.11
C GLU A 47 -14.54 -0.42 14.80
N LEU A 48 -13.73 -1.41 14.39
CA LEU A 48 -13.69 -2.72 15.04
C LEU A 48 -13.26 -2.64 16.51
N VAL A 49 -12.26 -1.81 16.85
CA VAL A 49 -11.86 -1.55 18.24
C VAL A 49 -13.02 -0.95 19.03
N HIS A 50 -13.70 0.04 18.45
CA HIS A 50 -14.77 0.78 19.11
C HIS A 50 -16.03 -0.09 19.35
N GLU A 51 -16.49 -0.80 18.33
CA GLU A 51 -17.73 -1.58 18.38
C GLU A 51 -17.59 -2.89 19.15
N ARG A 52 -16.44 -3.57 19.05
CA ARG A 52 -16.24 -4.90 19.67
C ARG A 52 -15.48 -4.84 20.99
N GLY A 53 -15.01 -3.66 21.40
CA GLY A 53 -14.21 -3.45 22.61
C GLY A 53 -12.82 -4.09 22.59
N SER A 54 -12.48 -4.85 21.55
CA SER A 54 -11.16 -5.45 21.32
C SER A 54 -11.00 -5.88 19.86
N VAL A 55 -9.76 -5.90 19.38
CA VAL A 55 -9.38 -6.51 18.11
C VAL A 55 -8.70 -7.85 18.42
N ASP A 56 -8.95 -8.85 17.58
CA ASP A 56 -8.23 -10.12 17.62
C ASP A 56 -6.72 -9.88 17.49
N ALA A 57 -6.00 -10.03 18.61
CA ALA A 57 -4.57 -9.77 18.70
C ALA A 57 -3.73 -10.67 17.77
N HIS A 58 -4.26 -11.82 17.34
CA HIS A 58 -3.59 -12.67 16.35
C HIS A 58 -3.72 -12.14 14.92
N ARG A 59 -4.79 -11.39 14.62
CA ARG A 59 -5.07 -10.83 13.28
C ARG A 59 -4.60 -9.40 13.13
N LEU A 60 -4.47 -8.65 14.23
CA LEU A 60 -4.01 -7.27 14.23
C LEU A 60 -2.64 -7.08 13.51
N PRO A 61 -1.60 -7.90 13.76
CA PRO A 61 -0.31 -7.74 13.05
C PRO A 61 -0.48 -7.84 11.54
N ILE A 62 -1.24 -8.83 11.06
CA ILE A 62 -1.52 -9.05 9.63
C ILE A 62 -2.24 -7.84 9.02
N MET A 63 -3.19 -7.25 9.74
CA MET A 63 -3.91 -6.07 9.27
C MET A 63 -2.98 -4.85 9.18
N LEU A 64 -2.12 -4.66 10.18
CA LEU A 64 -1.14 -3.58 10.20
C LEU A 64 -0.10 -3.74 9.10
N ASP A 65 0.39 -4.96 8.84
CA ASP A 65 1.30 -5.25 7.73
C ASP A 65 0.65 -4.96 6.37
N GLY A 66 -0.65 -5.25 6.22
CA GLY A 66 -1.42 -4.88 5.03
C GLY A 66 -1.52 -3.37 4.83
N ILE A 67 -1.79 -2.62 5.90
CA ILE A 67 -1.82 -1.14 5.86
C ILE A 67 -0.43 -0.59 5.51
N ALA A 68 0.63 -1.15 6.10
CA ALA A 68 2.01 -0.75 5.81
C ALA A 68 2.36 -1.00 4.33
N ALA A 69 1.93 -2.13 3.75
CA ALA A 69 2.12 -2.42 2.33
C ALA A 69 1.43 -1.38 1.43
N PHE A 70 0.18 -0.99 1.74
CA PHE A 70 -0.50 0.08 0.99
C PHE A 70 0.23 1.42 1.07
N ILE A 71 0.72 1.80 2.26
CA ILE A 71 1.49 3.03 2.44
C ILE A 71 2.80 2.98 1.64
N GLU A 72 3.50 1.85 1.66
CA GLU A 72 4.74 1.65 0.92
C GLU A 72 4.51 1.76 -0.59
N MET A 73 3.47 1.11 -1.12
CA MET A 73 3.11 1.18 -2.53
C MET A 73 2.75 2.61 -2.96
N GLY A 74 1.95 3.32 -2.16
CA GLY A 74 1.62 4.71 -2.44
C GLY A 74 2.84 5.63 -2.45
N THR A 75 3.73 5.44 -1.48
CA THR A 75 5.00 6.20 -1.38
C THR A 75 5.91 5.95 -2.58
N ARG A 76 6.03 4.70 -3.03
CA ARG A 76 6.82 4.34 -4.21
C ARG A 76 6.26 4.99 -5.48
N CYS A 77 4.95 4.97 -5.67
CA CYS A 77 4.30 5.61 -6.83
C CYS A 77 4.58 7.13 -6.87
N ALA A 78 4.38 7.83 -5.74
CA ALA A 78 4.68 9.25 -5.64
C ALA A 78 6.17 9.56 -5.88
N THR A 79 7.07 8.75 -5.31
CA THR A 79 8.52 8.90 -5.52
C THR A 79 8.90 8.77 -6.99
N GLN A 80 8.36 7.77 -7.68
CA GLN A 80 8.62 7.57 -9.11
C GLN A 80 8.05 8.71 -9.96
N ALA A 81 6.85 9.21 -9.64
CA ALA A 81 6.27 10.35 -10.34
C ALA A 81 7.18 11.58 -10.24
N HIS A 82 7.67 11.89 -9.03
CA HIS A 82 8.61 12.98 -8.81
C HIS A 82 9.92 12.81 -9.58
N LEU A 83 10.50 11.60 -9.61
CA LEU A 83 11.73 11.32 -10.36
C LEU A 83 11.53 11.52 -11.87
N ARG A 84 10.41 11.05 -12.43
CA ARG A 84 10.11 11.23 -13.86
C ARG A 84 9.91 12.70 -14.23
N LEU A 85 9.20 13.46 -13.39
CA LEU A 85 9.04 14.91 -13.59
C LEU A 85 10.38 15.65 -13.54
N GLN A 86 11.28 15.27 -12.63
CA GLN A 86 12.63 15.86 -12.56
C GLN A 86 13.43 15.60 -13.83
N TRP A 87 13.38 14.39 -14.39
CA TRP A 87 14.07 14.06 -15.65
C TRP A 87 13.47 14.80 -16.85
N GLN A 88 12.15 14.96 -16.91
CA GLN A 88 11.49 15.75 -17.96
C GLN A 88 11.89 17.24 -17.93
N GLN A 89 12.25 17.76 -16.75
CA GLN A 89 12.65 19.15 -16.55
C GLN A 89 14.16 19.40 -16.76
N GLN A 90 14.98 18.35 -16.92
CA GLN A 90 16.40 18.51 -17.19
C GLN A 90 16.62 18.87 -18.67
N PRO A 91 17.30 19.99 -18.98
CA PRO A 91 17.70 20.29 -20.35
C PRO A 91 18.74 19.27 -20.84
N ALA A 92 18.63 18.90 -22.12
CA ALA A 92 19.50 17.94 -22.81
C ALA A 92 20.97 18.38 -22.85
#